data_AF-A0A0F6U4H2-F1
#
_entry.id   AF-A0A0F6U4H2-F1
#
_cell.length_a   1.000
_cell.length_b   1.000
_cell.length_c   1.000
_cell.angle_alpha   90.00
_cell.angle_beta   90.00
_cell.angle_gamma   90.00
#
_symmetry.space_group_name_H-M   'P 1'
#
loop_
_entity.id
_entity.type
_entity.pdbx_description
1 polymer ?
#
loop_
_entity_poly.entity_id
_entity_poly.type
_entity_poly.pdbx_seq_one_letter_code
_entity_poly.pdbx_strand_id
1 'polypeptide(L)' 'MEKQVIEGATAILPLVKGIKLELSLVSLYEGQVLFKEMIDIVEKLGYELYGIEPGFTAEKTGRMLQMDGIFFKPD' A
#
# COMPACT_ATOMS: atom_id res chain seq x y z
N MET A 1 2.55 3.73 9.25
CA MET A 1 2.45 5.03 8.56
C MET A 1 1.28 5.01 7.57
N GLU A 2 1.32 4.24 6.48
CA GLU A 2 0.25 4.32 5.45
C GLU A 2 -1.17 4.05 5.93
N LYS A 3 -1.36 3.07 6.84
CA LYS A 3 -2.69 2.80 7.43
C LYS A 3 -3.28 4.04 8.10
N GLN A 4 -2.45 4.82 8.81
CA GLN A 4 -2.90 6.02 9.51
C GLN A 4 -3.24 7.15 8.54
N VAL A 5 -2.54 7.25 7.41
CA VAL A 5 -2.84 8.21 6.34
C VAL A 5 -4.21 7.90 5.73
N ILE A 6 -4.46 6.63 5.41
CA ILE A 6 -5.75 6.18 4.87
C ILE A 6 -6.89 6.42 5.88
N GLU A 7 -6.70 6.06 7.14
CA GLU A 7 -7.68 6.27 8.21
C GLU A 7 -7.99 7.77 8.41
N GLY A 8 -6.98 8.63 8.33
CA GLY A 8 -7.14 10.08 8.40
C GLY A 8 -7.78 10.71 7.16
N ALA A 9 -7.68 10.06 5.99
CA ALA A 9 -8.18 10.57 4.72
C ALA A 9 -9.65 10.18 4.42
N THR A 10 -10.33 9.47 5.32
CA THR A 10 -11.68 8.91 5.11
C THR A 10 -12.70 9.90 4.53
N ALA A 11 -12.66 11.17 4.91
CA ALA A 11 -13.57 12.19 4.38
C ALA A 11 -13.36 12.53 2.90
N ILE A 12 -12.13 12.39 2.38
CA ILE A 12 -11.79 12.71 0.99
C ILE A 12 -11.70 11.47 0.09
N LEU A 13 -11.53 10.27 0.67
CA LEU A 13 -11.42 9.01 -0.08
C LEU A 13 -12.56 8.78 -1.09
N PRO A 14 -13.82 9.22 -0.88
CA PRO A 14 -14.86 9.11 -1.90
C PRO A 14 -14.53 9.87 -3.20
N LEU A 15 -13.79 10.98 -3.11
CA LEU A 15 -13.39 11.83 -4.24
C LEU A 15 -12.12 11.32 -4.95
N VAL A 16 -11.38 10.41 -4.32
CA VAL A 16 -10.13 9.87 -4.84
C VAL A 16 -10.43 8.68 -5.77
N LYS A 17 -9.89 8.73 -6.99
CA LYS A 17 -10.05 7.69 -8.02
C LYS A 17 -8.92 6.67 -8.04
N GLY A 18 -7.72 7.08 -7.65
CA GLY A 18 -6.57 6.19 -7.54
C GLY A 18 -5.61 6.59 -6.42
N ILE A 19 -4.90 5.60 -5.89
CA ILE A 19 -3.97 5.74 -4.77
C ILE A 19 -2.70 4.96 -5.11
N LYS A 20 -1.53 5.56 -4.83
CA LYS A 20 -0.24 4.85 -4.82
C LYS A 20 0.23 4.73 -3.38
N LEU A 21 0.58 3.52 -2.94
CA LEU A 21 1.01 3.23 -1.57
C LEU A 21 2.34 2.49 -1.55
N GLU A 22 3.24 2.90 -0.66
CA GLU A 22 4.45 2.13 -0.35
C GLU A 22 4.08 0.95 0.58
N LEU A 23 4.31 -0.27 0.12
CA LEU A 23 3.93 -1.51 0.78
C LEU A 23 5.16 -2.27 1.24
N SER A 24 5.14 -2.76 2.48
CA SER A 24 6.28 -3.50 3.05
C SER A 24 6.07 -5.01 2.99
N LEU A 25 7.02 -5.71 2.36
CA LEU A 25 7.03 -7.17 2.21
C LEU A 25 7.56 -7.88 3.47
N VAL A 26 8.28 -7.14 4.32
CA VAL A 26 8.79 -7.59 5.61
C VAL A 26 8.55 -6.51 6.66
N SER A 27 8.53 -6.89 7.93
CA SER A 27 8.50 -5.93 9.03
C SER A 27 9.87 -5.26 9.16
N LEU A 28 9.89 -3.94 9.01
CA LEU A 28 11.04 -3.06 9.24
C LEU A 28 10.95 -2.35 10.60
N TYR A 29 9.73 -2.21 11.13
CA TYR A 29 9.43 -1.63 12.43
C TYR A 29 8.38 -2.46 13.18
N GLU A 30 8.40 -2.40 14.51
CA GLU A 30 7.40 -3.05 15.35
C GLU A 30 6.00 -2.47 15.10
N GLY A 31 4.99 -3.34 15.01
CA GLY A 31 3.60 -2.93 14.74
C GLY A 31 3.34 -2.42 13.31
N GLN A 32 4.30 -2.58 12.39
CA GLN A 32 4.11 -2.20 10.99
C GLN A 32 3.11 -3.13 10.29
N VAL A 33 2.18 -2.52 9.57
CA VAL A 33 1.26 -3.21 8.67
C VAL A 33 2.01 -3.66 7.41
N LEU A 34 1.93 -4.95 7.10
CA LEU A 34 2.57 -5.52 5.91
C LEU A 34 1.68 -5.39 4.68
N PHE A 35 2.27 -5.59 3.50
CA PHE A 35 1.62 -5.40 2.21
C PHE A 35 0.26 -6.12 2.10
N LYS A 36 0.17 -7.35 2.63
CA LYS A 36 -1.03 -8.17 2.52
C LYS A 36 -2.22 -7.55 3.27
N GLU A 37 -1.99 -7.12 4.51
CA GLU A 37 -3.01 -6.46 5.32
C GLU A 37 -3.36 -5.08 4.73
N MET A 38 -2.39 -4.36 4.17
CA MET A 38 -2.67 -3.08 3.52
C MET A 38 -3.54 -3.24 2.26
N ILE A 39 -3.26 -4.25 1.44
CA ILE A 39 -4.10 -4.59 0.27
C ILE A 39 -5.52 -4.88 0.74
N ASP A 40 -5.69 -5.74 1.76
CA ASP A 40 -7.03 -6.06 2.29
C ASP A 40 -7.79 -4.80 2.78
N ILE A 41 -7.08 -3.81 3.36
CA ILE A 41 -7.67 -2.54 3.78
C ILE A 41 -8.14 -1.73 2.57
N VAL A 42 -7.30 -1.60 1.55
CA VAL A 42 -7.57 -0.78 0.35
C VAL A 42 -8.67 -1.40 -0.52
N GLU A 43 -8.71 -2.73 -0.61
CA GLU A 43 -9.79 -3.46 -1.27
C GLU A 43 -11.13 -3.26 -0.58
N LYS A 44 -11.17 -3.26 0.77
CA LYS A 44 -12.38 -2.94 1.53
C LYS A 44 -12.86 -1.49 1.34
N LEU A 45 -11.99 -0.60 0.88
CA LEU A 45 -12.33 0.78 0.51
C LEU A 45 -12.82 0.91 -0.94
N GLY A 46 -12.95 -0.22 -1.67
CA GLY A 46 -13.48 -0.28 -3.02
C GLY A 46 -12.44 0.02 -4.11
N TYR A 47 -11.16 -0.12 -3.80
CA TYR A 47 -10.09 -0.01 -4.80
C TYR A 47 -9.59 -1.39 -5.21
N GLU A 48 -9.08 -1.49 -6.43
CA GLU A 48 -8.49 -2.70 -7.01
C GLU A 48 -7.02 -2.44 -7.34
N LEU A 49 -6.17 -3.46 -7.20
CA LEU A 49 -4.75 -3.36 -7.57
C LEU A 49 -4.59 -3.37 -9.09
N TYR A 50 -4.05 -2.28 -9.64
CA TYR A 50 -3.84 -2.08 -11.08
C TYR A 50 -2.39 -2.26 -11.49
N GLY A 51 -1.44 -2.00 -10.59
CA GLY A 51 -0.02 -2.08 -10.91
C GLY A 51 0.86 -2.19 -9.68
N ILE A 52 2.07 -2.70 -9.88
CA ILE A 52 3.12 -2.78 -8.87
C ILE A 52 4.40 -2.21 -9.47
N GLU A 53 5.08 -1.36 -8.72
CA GLU A 53 6.42 -0.87 -9.07
C GLU A 53 7.45 -1.37 -8.03
N PRO A 54 8.63 -1.84 -8.47
CA PRO A 54 9.71 -2.19 -7.56
C PRO A 54 10.08 -1.02 -6.66
N GLY A 55 10.13 -1.27 -5.35
CA GLY A 55 10.57 -0.30 -4.35
C GLY A 55 11.95 -0.65 -3.79
N PHE A 56 12.10 -0.50 -2.47
CA PHE A 56 13.37 -0.74 -1.80
C PHE A 56 13.80 -2.21 -1.83
N THR A 57 15.06 -2.43 -2.22
CA THR A 57 15.71 -3.76 -2.27
C THR A 57 16.96 -3.75 -1.41
N ALA A 58 17.12 -4.77 -0.58
CA ALA A 58 18.29 -4.94 0.26
C ALA A 58 19.53 -5.23 -0.60
N GLU A 59 20.49 -4.31 -0.62
CA GLU A 59 21.71 -4.39 -1.46
C GLU A 59 22.48 -5.71 -1.28
N LYS A 60 22.58 -6.19 -0.03
CA LYS A 60 23.38 -7.37 0.30
C LYS A 60 22.79 -8.69 -0.21
N THR A 61 21.47 -8.78 -0.33
CA THR A 61 20.77 -10.03 -0.63
C THR A 61 19.99 -9.99 -1.94
N GLY A 62 19.82 -8.79 -2.52
CA GLY A 62 18.92 -8.57 -3.66
C GLY A 62 17.44 -8.79 -3.31
N ARG A 63 17.09 -8.97 -2.03
CA ARG A 63 15.71 -9.19 -1.61
C ARG A 63 14.95 -7.87 -1.59
N MET A 64 13.85 -7.79 -2.34
CA MET A 64 12.92 -6.67 -2.25
C MET A 64 12.25 -6.65 -0.87
N LEU A 65 12.29 -5.50 -0.21
CA LEU A 65 11.71 -5.27 1.11
C LEU A 65 10.43 -4.44 1.02
N GLN A 66 10.33 -3.57 0.03
CA GLN A 66 9.17 -2.72 -0.20
C GLN A 66 8.86 -2.61 -1.70
N MET A 67 7.61 -2.34 -2.03
CA MET A 67 7.12 -2.10 -3.38
C MET A 67 6.02 -1.04 -3.34
N ASP A 68 5.79 -0.34 -4.44
CA ASP A 68 4.63 0.51 -4.54
C ASP A 68 3.46 -0.26 -5.16
N GLY A 69 2.28 -0.20 -4.53
CA GLY A 69 1.02 -0.65 -5.12
C GLY A 69 0.23 0.53 -5.67
N ILE A 70 -0.25 0.39 -6.91
CA ILE A 70 -1.10 1.37 -7.59
C ILE A 70 -2.51 0.80 -7.64
N PHE A 71 -3.47 1.53 -7.06
CA PHE A 71 -4.84 1.08 -6.91
C PHE A 71 -5.83 2.08 -7.49
N PHE A 72 -6.92 1.59 -8.09
CA PHE A 72 -7.99 2.42 -8.65
C PHE A 72 -9.37 1.89 -8.26
N LYS A 73 -10.36 2.77 -8.13
CA LYS A 73 -11.76 2.33 -8.06
C LYS A 73 -12.20 1.89 -9.47
N PRO A 74 -12.83 0.71 -9.63
CA PRO A 74 -13.39 0.30 -10.91
C PRO A 74 -14.49 1.27 -11.37
N ASP A 75 -14.72 1.33 -12.68
CA ASP A 75 -15.78 2.13 -13.31
C ASP A 75 -17.18 1.53 -13.14
#